data_AF-A0A0F9AK41-F1
#
_entry.id   AF-A0A0F9AK41-F1
#
_cell.length_a   1.000
_cell.length_b   1.000
_cell.length_c   1.000
_cell.angle_alpha   90.00
_cell.angle_beta   90.00
_cell.angle_gamma   90.00
#
_symmetry.space_group_name_H-M   'P 1'
#
loop_
_entity.id
_entity.type
_entity.pdbx_description
1 polymer ?
#
loop_
_entity_poly.entity_id
_entity_poly.type
_entity_poly.pdbx_seq_one_letter_code
_entity_poly.pdbx_strand_id
1 'polypeptide(L)'
;MLIFRYLTTEVLKSQVAVFLTLMTIFLSQKFVVILSDASEGGLPAKLVLSMIALKLPQLASLILPLSIFLGIILAYSRIYADSEMTVLKACGVSEWYVVRVTLVSSVVLALLAGVLTLYIAPWASEQEYQLKEQAKADAGLSALRAGRFQQTGNEKAVVFIHNIENGG
;
A
#
# COMPACT_ATOMS: atom_id res chain seq x y z
N MET A 1 28.62 -17.93 -7.85
CA MET A 1 28.03 -19.25 -8.21
C MET A 1 26.84 -19.03 -9.13
N LEU A 2 26.78 -19.75 -10.26
CA LEU A 2 25.72 -19.60 -11.27
C LEU A 2 24.32 -19.99 -10.74
N ILE A 3 24.23 -21.08 -9.97
CA ILE A 3 22.97 -21.58 -9.38
C ILE A 3 22.34 -20.57 -8.41
N PHE A 4 23.17 -19.95 -7.55
CA PHE A 4 22.72 -18.88 -6.65
C PHE A 4 22.03 -17.74 -7.42
N ARG A 5 22.72 -17.23 -8.46
CA ARG A 5 22.19 -16.11 -9.26
C ARG A 5 20.91 -16.51 -9.98
N TYR A 6 20.84 -17.75 -10.47
CA TYR A 6 19.65 -18.28 -11.14
C TYR A 6 18.44 -18.33 -10.20
N LEU A 7 18.56 -19.02 -9.07
CA LEU A 7 17.47 -19.15 -8.09
C LEU A 7 17.00 -17.80 -7.55
N THR A 8 17.92 -16.91 -7.17
CA THR A 8 17.57 -15.57 -6.68
C THR A 8 16.87 -14.74 -7.75
N THR A 9 17.34 -14.78 -9.00
CA THR A 9 16.72 -14.01 -10.10
C THR A 9 15.31 -14.53 -10.40
N GLU A 10 15.10 -15.84 -10.40
CA GLU A 10 13.80 -16.43 -10.71
C GLU A 10 12.78 -16.14 -9.60
N VAL A 11 13.20 -16.25 -8.33
CA VAL A 11 12.38 -15.85 -7.17
C VAL A 11 12.07 -14.36 -7.23
N LEU A 12 13.05 -13.47 -7.51
CA LEU A 12 12.82 -12.03 -7.59
C LEU A 12 11.88 -11.63 -8.74
N LYS A 13 11.98 -12.26 -9.91
CA LYS A 13 11.07 -12.01 -11.03
C LYS A 13 9.63 -12.38 -10.67
N SER A 14 9.45 -13.60 -10.14
CA SER A 14 8.15 -14.09 -9.69
C SER A 14 7.58 -13.17 -8.60
N GLN A 15 8.42 -12.79 -7.65
CA GLN A 15 8.09 -11.87 -6.56
C GLN A 15 7.59 -10.51 -7.06
N VAL A 16 8.33 -9.86 -7.96
CA VAL A 16 7.94 -8.55 -8.51
C VAL A 16 6.64 -8.66 -9.31
N ALA A 17 6.42 -9.74 -10.07
CA ALA A 17 5.19 -9.96 -10.80
C ALA A 17 3.98 -10.09 -9.86
N VAL A 18 4.11 -10.90 -8.79
CA VAL A 18 3.06 -11.05 -7.77
C VAL A 18 2.82 -9.73 -7.04
N PHE A 19 3.89 -9.04 -6.63
CA PHE A 19 3.79 -7.74 -5.96
C PHE A 19 3.02 -6.74 -6.81
N LEU A 20 3.37 -6.56 -8.09
CA LEU A 20 2.68 -5.64 -8.99
C LEU A 20 1.20 -6.02 -9.20
N THR A 21 0.93 -7.32 -9.30
CA THR A 21 -0.45 -7.82 -9.45
C THR A 21 -1.29 -7.48 -8.23
N LEU A 22 -0.81 -7.85 -7.03
CA LEU A 22 -1.51 -7.55 -5.78
C LEU A 22 -1.63 -6.04 -5.55
N MET A 23 -0.56 -5.29 -5.81
CA MET A 23 -0.55 -3.85 -5.68
C MET A 23 -1.61 -3.21 -6.57
N THR A 24 -1.73 -3.66 -7.82
CA THR A 24 -2.76 -3.16 -8.76
C THR A 24 -4.17 -3.45 -8.25
N ILE A 25 -4.42 -4.65 -7.74
CA ILE A 25 -5.73 -5.04 -7.19
C ILE A 25 -6.09 -4.15 -5.99
N PHE A 26 -5.21 -4.04 -5.00
CA PHE A 26 -5.48 -3.25 -3.80
C PHE A 26 -5.53 -1.75 -4.09
N LEU A 27 -4.68 -1.25 -4.98
CA LEU A 27 -4.70 0.15 -5.40
C LEU A 27 -6.00 0.49 -6.11
N SER A 28 -6.50 -0.38 -7.00
CA SER A 28 -7.79 -0.22 -7.66
C SER A 28 -8.94 -0.19 -6.63
N GLN A 29 -8.96 -1.10 -5.66
CA GLN A 29 -9.95 -1.09 -4.59
C GLN A 29 -9.92 0.23 -3.79
N LYS A 30 -8.74 0.71 -3.40
CA LYS A 30 -8.60 1.98 -2.67
C LYS A 30 -8.96 3.18 -3.52
N PHE A 31 -8.62 3.16 -4.80
CA PHE A 31 -9.00 4.19 -5.76
C PHE A 31 -10.52 4.36 -5.82
N VAL A 32 -11.26 3.25 -5.96
CA VAL A 32 -12.74 3.26 -6.00
C VAL A 32 -13.33 3.87 -4.73
N VAL A 33 -12.83 3.48 -3.55
CA VAL A 33 -13.33 4.00 -2.27
C VAL A 33 -13.08 5.51 -2.13
N ILE A 34 -11.85 5.97 -2.42
CA ILE A 34 -11.51 7.40 -2.29
C ILE A 34 -12.29 8.25 -3.31
N LEU A 35 -12.52 7.72 -4.52
CA LEU A 35 -13.32 8.41 -5.52
C LEU A 35 -14.80 8.49 -5.12
N SER A 36 -15.33 7.45 -4.48
CA SER A 36 -16.69 7.46 -3.91
C SER A 36 -16.83 8.57 -2.87
N ASP A 37 -15.90 8.67 -1.91
CA ASP A 37 -15.87 9.71 -0.88
C ASP A 37 -15.79 11.14 -1.48
N ALA A 38 -15.05 11.30 -2.58
CA ALA A 38 -14.96 12.57 -3.29
C ALA A 38 -16.26 12.92 -4.04
N SER A 39 -16.95 11.93 -4.60
CA SER A 39 -18.22 12.12 -5.32
C SER A 39 -19.38 12.54 -4.41
N GLU A 40 -19.36 12.10 -3.15
CA GLU A 40 -20.33 12.48 -2.12
C GLU A 40 -20.09 13.90 -1.57
N GLY A 41 -19.07 14.61 -2.05
CA GLY A 41 -18.74 15.98 -1.64
C GLY A 41 -17.87 16.07 -0.39
N GLY A 42 -17.34 14.95 0.11
CA GLY A 42 -16.51 14.91 1.31
C GLY A 42 -15.07 15.37 1.12
N LEU A 43 -14.56 15.40 -0.12
CA LEU A 43 -13.15 15.71 -0.42
C LEU A 43 -12.98 16.46 -1.75
N PRO A 44 -12.12 17.51 -1.82
CA PRO A 44 -11.80 18.17 -3.08
C PRO A 44 -11.06 17.20 -4.04
N ALA A 45 -11.47 17.15 -5.30
CA ALA A 45 -10.90 16.25 -6.32
C ALA A 45 -9.37 16.36 -6.47
N LYS A 46 -8.80 17.54 -6.18
CA LYS A 46 -7.35 17.79 -6.21
C LYS A 46 -6.57 17.00 -5.15
N LEU A 47 -7.21 16.66 -4.01
CA LEU A 47 -6.61 15.91 -2.91
C LEU A 47 -6.64 14.39 -3.13
N VAL A 48 -7.54 13.89 -3.99
CA VAL A 48 -7.73 12.45 -4.25
C VAL A 48 -6.43 11.78 -4.70
N LEU A 49 -5.73 12.37 -5.68
CA LEU A 49 -4.49 11.81 -6.21
C LEU A 49 -3.38 11.77 -5.14
N SER A 50 -3.31 12.80 -4.30
CA SER A 50 -2.33 12.86 -3.20
C SER A 50 -2.64 11.80 -2.14
N MET A 51 -3.91 11.62 -1.78
CA MET A 51 -4.32 10.57 -0.83
C MET A 51 -4.00 9.18 -1.35
N ILE A 52 -4.24 8.90 -2.64
CA ILE A 52 -3.87 7.63 -3.26
C ILE A 52 -2.36 7.40 -3.18
N ALA A 53 -1.56 8.42 -3.50
CA ALA A 53 -0.10 8.33 -3.42
C ALA A 53 0.38 8.01 -2.00
N LEU A 54 -0.22 8.62 -0.98
CA LEU A 54 0.06 8.35 0.43
C LEU A 54 -0.41 6.96 0.90
N LYS A 55 -1.39 6.35 0.22
CA LYS A 55 -1.79 4.97 0.50
C LYS A 55 -0.82 3.93 -0.07
N LEU A 56 -0.02 4.27 -1.08
CA LEU A 56 0.91 3.31 -1.70
C LEU A 56 1.91 2.71 -0.69
N PRO A 57 2.62 3.48 0.15
CA PRO A 57 3.59 2.90 1.08
C PRO A 57 2.94 1.99 2.13
N GLN A 58 1.73 2.35 2.57
CA GLN A 58 0.96 1.55 3.53
C GLN A 58 0.58 0.19 2.92
N LEU A 59 0.05 0.20 1.69
CA LEU A 59 -0.27 -1.04 0.96
C LEU A 59 0.98 -1.87 0.67
N ALA A 60 2.05 -1.23 0.21
CA ALA A 60 3.30 -1.90 -0.11
C ALA A 60 3.88 -2.60 1.14
N SER A 61 3.80 -1.98 2.33
CA SER A 61 4.29 -2.59 3.59
C SER A 61 3.57 -3.91 3.92
N LEU A 62 2.29 -4.02 3.60
CA LEU A 62 1.51 -5.24 3.83
C LEU A 62 1.70 -6.28 2.71
N ILE A 63 1.84 -5.82 1.46
CA ILE A 63 1.91 -6.68 0.28
C ILE A 63 3.32 -7.26 0.09
N LEU A 64 4.38 -6.59 0.53
CA LEU A 64 5.76 -7.05 0.34
C LEU A 64 6.04 -8.42 1.00
N PRO A 65 5.63 -8.68 2.26
CA PRO A 65 5.77 -10.00 2.89
C PRO A 65 4.89 -11.08 2.23
N LEU A 66 3.68 -10.72 1.80
CA LEU A 66 2.76 -11.67 1.16
C LEU A 66 3.27 -12.06 -0.23
N SER A 67 3.75 -11.07 -0.99
CA SER A 67 4.30 -11.30 -2.30
C SER A 67 5.50 -12.23 -2.20
N ILE A 68 6.47 -12.04 -1.28
CA ILE A 68 7.69 -12.86 -1.28
C ILE A 68 7.38 -14.33 -1.02
N PHE A 69 6.40 -14.57 -0.15
CA PHE A 69 5.89 -15.91 0.11
C PHE A 69 5.32 -16.56 -1.15
N LEU A 70 4.41 -15.87 -1.84
CA LEU A 70 3.82 -16.35 -3.10
C LEU A 70 4.85 -16.46 -4.23
N GLY A 71 5.77 -15.51 -4.32
CA GLY A 71 6.83 -15.45 -5.31
C GLY A 71 7.77 -16.66 -5.23
N ILE A 72 8.16 -17.04 -4.01
CA ILE A 72 8.95 -18.25 -3.75
C ILE A 72 8.16 -19.49 -4.15
N ILE A 73 6.89 -19.61 -3.74
CA ILE A 73 6.05 -20.76 -4.08
C ILE A 73 5.96 -20.90 -5.60
N LEU A 74 5.57 -19.84 -6.33
CA LEU A 74 5.39 -19.90 -7.78
C LEU A 74 6.70 -20.17 -8.53
N ALA A 75 7.80 -19.52 -8.12
CA ALA A 75 9.11 -19.75 -8.75
C ALA A 75 9.55 -21.20 -8.54
N TYR A 76 9.40 -21.73 -7.33
CA TYR A 76 9.81 -23.09 -7.03
C TYR A 76 8.87 -24.11 -7.68
N SER A 77 7.55 -23.89 -7.64
CA SER A 77 6.59 -24.73 -8.35
C SER A 77 6.96 -24.89 -9.83
N ARG A 78 7.40 -23.81 -10.49
CA ARG A 78 7.89 -23.87 -11.87
C ARG A 78 9.18 -24.68 -12.01
N ILE A 79 10.20 -24.41 -11.19
CA ILE A 79 11.50 -25.13 -11.22
C ILE A 79 11.30 -26.63 -10.91
N TYR A 80 10.32 -26.98 -10.08
CA TYR A 80 9.92 -28.36 -9.81
C TYR A 80 9.17 -28.98 -11.00
N ALA A 81 8.23 -28.26 -11.62
CA ALA A 81 7.48 -28.72 -12.78
C ALA A 81 8.38 -28.97 -14.01
N ASP A 82 9.37 -28.10 -14.22
CA ASP A 82 10.37 -28.23 -15.28
C ASP A 82 11.46 -29.26 -14.94
N SER A 83 11.33 -29.99 -13.82
CA SER A 83 12.27 -30.99 -13.31
C SER A 83 13.70 -30.49 -13.04
N GLU A 84 13.94 -29.18 -13.11
CA GLU A 84 15.25 -28.57 -12.84
C GLU A 84 15.71 -28.81 -11.40
N MET A 85 14.79 -28.69 -10.44
CA MET A 85 15.10 -28.95 -9.03
C MET A 85 15.49 -30.42 -8.80
N THR A 86 14.85 -31.35 -9.51
CA THR A 86 15.16 -32.78 -9.44
C THR A 86 16.57 -33.06 -9.98
N VAL A 87 16.95 -32.43 -11.08
CA VAL A 87 18.30 -32.53 -11.65
C VAL A 87 19.35 -31.93 -10.70
N LEU A 88 19.09 -30.77 -10.12
CA LEU A 88 19.98 -30.15 -9.14
C LEU A 88 20.24 -31.07 -7.94
N LYS A 89 19.18 -31.70 -7.41
CA LYS A 89 19.29 -32.68 -6.32
C LYS A 89 20.09 -33.91 -6.75
N ALA A 90 19.88 -34.42 -7.97
CA ALA A 90 20.63 -35.55 -8.51
C ALA A 90 22.13 -35.24 -8.69
N CYS A 91 22.49 -33.98 -8.98
CA CYS A 91 23.87 -33.50 -9.04
C CYS A 91 24.50 -33.23 -7.66
N GLY A 92 23.82 -33.57 -6.56
CA GLY A 92 24.34 -33.42 -5.19
C GLY A 92 24.09 -32.05 -4.54
N VAL A 93 23.23 -31.21 -5.12
CA VAL A 93 22.83 -29.95 -4.46
C VAL A 93 21.90 -30.27 -3.30
N SER A 94 22.38 -30.04 -2.07
CA SER A 94 21.58 -30.20 -0.85
C SER A 94 20.39 -29.24 -0.80
N GLU A 95 19.28 -29.65 -0.20
CA GLU A 95 18.13 -28.76 0.06
C GLU A 95 18.52 -27.57 0.95
N TRP A 96 19.44 -27.78 1.88
CA TRP A 96 19.99 -26.73 2.74
C TRP A 96 20.65 -25.59 1.97
N TYR A 97 21.28 -25.90 0.83
CA TYR A 97 21.83 -24.87 -0.05
C TYR A 97 20.71 -23.98 -0.61
N VAL A 98 19.65 -24.58 -1.14
CA VAL A 98 18.49 -23.89 -1.70
C VAL A 98 17.82 -22.99 -0.66
N VAL A 99 17.60 -23.52 0.56
CA VAL A 99 17.05 -22.76 1.68
C VAL A 99 17.94 -21.56 2.02
N ARG A 100 19.27 -21.75 2.09
CA ARG A 100 20.20 -20.65 2.41
C ARG A 100 20.19 -19.56 1.35
N VAL A 101 20.13 -19.92 0.06
CA VAL A 101 20.04 -18.95 -1.05
C VAL A 101 18.78 -18.08 -0.93
N THR A 102 17.65 -18.71 -0.64
CA THR A 102 16.38 -18.00 -0.48
C THR A 102 16.36 -17.18 0.79
N LEU A 103 16.92 -17.69 1.89
CA LEU A 103 17.01 -16.96 3.14
C LEU A 103 17.80 -15.66 2.98
N VAL A 104 18.95 -15.69 2.28
CA VAL A 104 19.73 -14.46 2.00
C VAL A 104 18.90 -13.44 1.23
N SER A 105 18.16 -13.90 0.21
CA SER A 105 17.29 -13.04 -0.60
C SER A 105 16.12 -12.47 0.21
N SER A 106 15.52 -13.29 1.07
CA SER A 106 14.42 -12.91 1.96
C SER A 106 14.85 -11.92 3.04
N VAL A 107 16.06 -12.05 3.60
CA VAL A 107 16.58 -11.10 4.59
C VAL A 107 16.76 -9.71 3.97
N VAL A 108 17.27 -9.63 2.73
CA VAL A 108 17.40 -8.35 2.02
C VAL A 108 16.02 -7.70 1.81
N LEU A 109 15.02 -8.47 1.38
CA LEU A 109 13.66 -7.96 1.22
C LEU A 109 12.99 -7.63 2.55
N ALA A 110 13.29 -8.38 3.62
CA ALA A 110 12.79 -8.10 4.97
C ALA A 110 13.36 -6.80 5.53
N LEU A 111 14.64 -6.49 5.28
CA LEU A 111 15.22 -5.18 5.64
C LEU A 111 14.52 -4.04 4.90
N LEU A 112 14.26 -4.22 3.60
CA LEU A 112 13.54 -3.22 2.80
C LEU A 112 12.10 -3.03 3.29
N ALA A 113 11.38 -4.11 3.58
CA ALA A 113 10.04 -4.06 4.18
C ALA A 113 10.07 -3.42 5.57
N GLY A 114 11.11 -3.69 6.36
CA GLY A 114 11.34 -3.09 7.67
C GLY A 114 11.47 -1.58 7.57
N VAL A 115 12.32 -1.07 6.67
CA VAL A 115 12.47 0.38 6.43
C VAL A 115 11.15 1.00 5.99
N LEU A 116 10.43 0.35 5.07
CA LEU A 116 9.14 0.82 4.58
C LEU A 116 8.10 0.89 5.72
N THR A 117 8.07 -0.10 6.60
CA THR A 117 7.10 -0.20 7.70
C THR A 117 7.44 0.74 8.86
N LEU A 118 8.73 0.91 9.21
CA LEU A 118 9.14 1.72 10.37
C LEU A 118 9.18 3.22 10.08
N TYR A 119 9.48 3.63 8.84
CA TYR A 119 9.68 5.04 8.51
C TYR A 119 8.63 5.55 7.52
N ILE A 120 8.46 4.86 6.39
CA ILE A 120 7.68 5.41 5.27
C ILE A 120 6.18 5.27 5.53
N ALA A 121 5.72 4.13 6.05
CA ALA A 121 4.33 3.89 6.39
C ALA A 121 3.77 4.86 7.46
N PRO A 122 4.44 5.10 8.61
CA PRO A 122 3.94 6.06 9.59
C PRO A 122 4.00 7.49 9.06
N TRP A 123 5.07 7.88 8.34
CA TRP A 123 5.15 9.20 7.70
C TRP A 123 3.97 9.44 6.73
N ALA A 124 3.66 8.44 5.89
CA ALA A 124 2.55 8.54 4.96
C ALA A 124 1.19 8.60 5.66
N SER A 125 1.02 7.85 6.76
CA SER A 125 -0.20 7.87 7.57
C SER A 125 -0.41 9.22 8.27
N GLU A 126 0.65 9.82 8.79
CA GLU A 126 0.61 11.14 9.44
C GLU A 126 0.23 12.22 8.42
N GLN A 127 0.88 12.22 7.26
CA GLN A 127 0.59 13.19 6.20
C GLN A 127 -0.86 13.04 5.69
N GLU A 128 -1.39 11.81 5.63
CA GLU A 128 -2.77 11.56 5.21
C GLU A 128 -3.75 12.10 6.26
N TYR A 129 -3.45 11.90 7.54
CA TYR A 129 -4.26 12.41 8.64
C TYR A 129 -4.36 13.94 8.58
N GLN A 130 -3.24 14.62 8.43
CA GLN A 130 -3.19 16.09 8.31
C GLN A 130 -3.96 16.61 7.09
N LEU A 131 -3.80 15.97 5.93
CA LEU A 131 -4.54 16.34 4.72
C LEU A 131 -6.05 16.12 4.88
N LYS A 132 -6.45 15.04 5.55
CA LYS A 132 -7.86 14.74 5.82
C LYS A 132 -8.47 15.73 6.81
N GLU A 133 -7.69 16.18 7.80
CA GLU A 133 -8.12 17.20 8.77
C GLU A 133 -8.32 18.57 8.10
N GLN A 134 -7.36 19.01 7.28
CA GLN A 134 -7.47 20.25 6.50
C GLN A 134 -8.68 20.21 5.56
N ALA A 135 -8.85 19.11 4.82
CA ALA A 135 -9.99 18.95 3.91
C ALA A 135 -11.34 18.99 4.65
N LYS A 136 -11.42 18.41 5.85
CA LYS A 136 -12.64 18.47 6.68
C LYS A 136 -12.89 19.86 7.26
N ALA A 137 -11.84 20.59 7.65
CA ALA A 137 -11.97 21.95 8.15
C ALA A 137 -12.51 22.88 7.05
N ASP A 138 -11.93 22.82 5.85
CA ASP A 138 -12.37 23.62 4.70
C ASP A 138 -13.77 23.22 4.23
N ALA A 139 -14.09 21.92 4.19
CA ALA A 139 -15.42 21.44 3.84
C ALA A 139 -16.47 21.84 4.91
N GLY A 140 -16.12 21.78 6.19
CA GLY A 140 -16.96 22.22 7.31
C GLY A 140 -17.25 23.72 7.24
N LEU A 141 -16.24 24.54 6.96
CA LEU A 141 -16.40 25.98 6.75
C LEU A 141 -17.24 26.31 5.51
N SER A 142 -17.11 25.52 4.44
CA SER A 142 -17.88 25.68 3.20
C SER A 142 -19.33 25.18 3.32
N ALA A 143 -19.60 24.21 4.19
CA ALA A 143 -20.93 23.70 4.48
C ALA A 143 -21.77 24.67 5.33
N LEU A 144 -21.11 25.53 6.12
CA LEU A 144 -21.74 26.58 6.91
C LEU A 144 -22.29 27.69 6.01
N ARG A 145 -23.62 27.73 5.85
CA ARG A 145 -24.34 28.78 5.11
C ARG A 145 -24.87 29.84 6.07
N ALA A 146 -24.46 31.09 5.89
CA ALA A 146 -24.99 32.24 6.63
C ALA A 146 -26.52 32.32 6.50
N GLY A 147 -27.19 32.65 7.60
CA GLY A 147 -28.64 32.82 7.66
C GLY A 147 -29.48 31.54 7.78
N ARG A 148 -28.87 30.35 7.93
CA ARG A 148 -29.59 29.11 8.25
C ARG A 148 -29.13 28.48 9.57
N PHE A 149 -30.07 27.92 10.30
CA PHE A 149 -29.80 27.07 11.46
C PHE A 149 -29.26 25.72 10.97
N GLN A 150 -28.05 25.35 11.40
CA GLN A 150 -27.45 24.05 11.08
C GLN A 150 -27.24 23.26 12.38
N GLN A 151 -27.66 22.00 12.42
CA GLN A 151 -27.36 21.12 13.53
C GLN A 151 -25.92 20.63 13.44
N THR A 152 -25.22 20.62 14.57
CA THR A 152 -23.89 20.02 14.68
C THR A 152 -24.00 18.50 14.44
N GLY A 153 -22.93 17.86 13.97
CA GLY A 153 -22.94 16.41 13.62
C GLY A 153 -23.32 15.45 14.76
N ASN A 154 -23.44 15.95 16.00
CA ASN A 154 -23.90 15.23 17.19
C ASN A 154 -25.38 15.50 17.57
N GLU A 155 -26.14 16.25 16.75
CA GLU A 155 -27.57 16.64 16.95
C GLU A 155 -27.90 17.40 18.25
N LYS A 156 -26.94 17.61 19.15
CA LYS A 156 -27.13 18.25 20.47
C LYS A 156 -27.06 19.77 20.46
N ALA A 157 -26.63 20.38 19.35
CA ALA A 157 -26.48 21.83 19.26
C ALA A 157 -26.86 22.33 17.87
N VAL A 158 -27.54 23.47 17.82
CA VAL A 158 -27.88 24.18 16.59
C VAL A 158 -27.00 25.42 16.52
N VAL A 159 -26.25 25.55 15.44
CA VAL A 159 -25.37 26.70 15.16
C VAL A 159 -26.06 27.59 14.13
N PHE A 160 -26.16 28.88 14.44
CA PHE A 160 -26.67 29.90 13.54
C PHE A 160 -25.60 30.96 13.30
N ILE A 161 -25.27 31.21 12.04
CA ILE A 161 -24.25 32.19 11.66
C ILE A 161 -24.96 33.33 10.93
N HIS A 162 -24.86 34.54 11.50
CA HIS A 162 -25.56 35.72 10.99
C HIS A 162 -24.90 36.32 9.75
N ASN A 163 -23.56 36.34 9.72
CA ASN A 163 -22.78 36.85 8.59
C ASN A 163 -21.41 36.15 8.53
N ILE A 164 -20.93 35.83 7.33
CA ILE A 164 -19.56 35.34 7.11
C ILE A 164 -18.82 36.46 6.41
N GLU A 165 -18.00 37.19 7.16
CA GLU A 165 -17.15 38.23 6.60
C GLU A 165 -15.88 37.56 6.09
N ASN A 166 -15.76 37.39 4.77
CA ASN A 166 -14.54 36.89 4.14
C ASN A 166 -13.46 37.99 4.25
N GLY A 167 -12.66 37.93 5.31
CA GLY A 167 -11.43 38.72 5.40
C GLY A 167 -10.48 38.31 4.29
N GLY A 168 -10.07 39.28 3.46
CA GLY A 168 -9.05 39.11 2.43
C GLY A 168 -7.66 38.86 3.01
#